data_AF-K1SGC3-F1
#
_entry.id   AF-K1SGC3-F1
#
_cell.length_a   1.000
_cell.length_b   1.000
_cell.length_c   1.000
_cell.angle_alpha   90.00
_cell.angle_beta   90.00
_cell.angle_gamma   90.00
#
_symmetry.space_group_name_H-M   'P 1'
#
loop_
_entity.id
_entity.type
_entity.pdbx_description
1 polymer ?
#
loop_
_entity_poly.entity_id
_entity_poly.type
_entity_poly.pdbx_seq_one_letter_code
_entity_poly.pdbx_strand_id
1 'polypeptide(L)'
;GEAFREAMRVEPAQRSNAMIYYQIGRMQEHRGKLEKALESYTMGLNVAPHVLPLRMARAKLYMQLGNKEKALVDYSDVLDWKADEQEALFMRAYIYTEQRLYKKARTDYEALLKLNPAHEEARIGLVLLNEKDNRPREAMEQINAMVAAAPDHAILYAVRAGLEQTRKQYEAAE
;
A
#
# COMPACT_ATOMS: atom_id res chain seq x y z
N GLY A 1 -8.57 23.11 2.94
CA GLY A 1 -9.05 24.46 3.33
C GLY A 1 -8.81 24.70 4.80
N GLU A 2 -8.94 25.92 5.32
CA GLU A 2 -8.68 26.23 6.74
C GLU A 2 -9.50 25.37 7.72
N ALA A 3 -10.73 25.01 7.37
CA ALA A 3 -11.56 24.05 8.12
C ALA A 3 -10.91 22.65 8.29
N PHE A 4 -10.08 22.24 7.33
CA PHE A 4 -9.32 21.00 7.39
C PHE A 4 -8.13 21.09 8.35
N ARG A 5 -7.45 22.25 8.37
CA ARG A 5 -6.36 22.50 9.32
C ARG A 5 -6.89 22.59 10.74
N GLU A 6 -8.07 23.16 10.94
CA GLU A 6 -8.72 23.23 12.24
C GLU A 6 -9.23 21.85 12.72
N ALA A 7 -9.78 21.02 11.82
CA ALA A 7 -10.15 19.63 12.13
C ALA A 7 -8.94 18.74 12.46
N MET A 8 -7.77 19.06 11.91
CA MET A 8 -6.49 18.41 12.21
C MET A 8 -5.81 18.95 13.48
N ARG A 9 -6.36 19.99 14.12
CA ARG A 9 -5.81 20.59 15.34
C ARG A 9 -6.08 19.70 16.55
N VAL A 10 -5.36 18.59 16.63
CA VAL A 10 -5.35 17.71 17.80
C VAL A 10 -4.55 18.43 18.90
N GLU A 11 -5.16 18.60 20.07
CA GLU A 11 -4.45 19.13 21.23
C GLU A 11 -3.21 18.27 21.54
N PRO A 12 -2.04 18.88 21.81
CA PRO A 12 -0.81 18.13 22.06
C PRO A 12 -0.94 17.03 23.13
N ALA A 13 -1.79 17.25 24.15
CA ALA A 13 -2.11 16.26 25.16
C ALA A 13 -2.90 15.07 24.61
N GLN A 14 -3.90 15.30 23.77
CA GLN A 14 -4.68 14.21 23.14
C GLN A 14 -3.81 13.38 22.19
N ARG A 15 -2.94 14.05 21.42
CA ARG A 15 -1.96 13.36 20.56
C ARG A 15 -1.00 12.50 21.38
N SER A 16 -0.50 13.03 22.50
CA SER A 16 0.39 12.29 23.41
C SER A 16 -0.30 11.07 24.01
N ASN A 17 -1.56 11.22 24.44
CA ASN A 17 -2.37 10.11 24.96
C ASN A 17 -2.63 9.03 23.89
N ALA A 18 -2.92 9.44 22.65
CA ALA A 18 -3.09 8.50 21.54
C ALA A 18 -1.80 7.71 21.23
N MET A 19 -0.63 8.36 21.35
CA MET A 19 0.65 7.68 21.14
C MET A 19 0.96 6.61 22.19
N ILE A 20 0.38 6.67 23.40
CA ILE A 20 0.50 5.59 24.38
C ILE A 20 -0.13 4.30 23.83
N TYR A 21 -1.33 4.42 23.25
CA TYR A 21 -1.99 3.29 22.61
C TYR A 21 -1.23 2.74 21.40
N TYR A 22 -0.53 3.59 20.65
CA TYR A 22 0.38 3.14 19.59
C TYR A 22 1.49 2.26 20.14
N GLN A 23 2.14 2.67 21.22
CA GLN A 23 3.22 1.88 21.83
C GLN A 23 2.69 0.55 22.41
N ILE A 24 1.54 0.57 23.08
CA ILE A 24 0.89 -0.64 23.61
C ILE A 24 0.55 -1.61 22.47
N GLY A 25 -0.06 -1.12 21.39
CA GLY A 25 -0.41 -1.94 20.23
C GLY A 25 0.83 -2.56 19.60
N ARG A 26 1.91 -1.77 19.41
CA ARG A 26 3.19 -2.27 18.90
C ARG A 26 3.78 -3.38 19.76
N MET A 27 3.74 -3.23 21.09
CA MET A 27 4.20 -4.27 22.01
C MET A 27 3.34 -5.54 21.94
N GLN A 28 2.03 -5.40 21.69
CA GLN A 28 1.12 -6.53 21.54
C GLN A 28 1.34 -7.26 20.21
N GLU A 29 1.56 -6.54 19.10
CA GLU A 29 1.94 -7.12 17.80
C GLU A 29 3.23 -7.95 17.92
N HIS A 30 4.27 -7.38 18.53
CA HIS A 30 5.54 -8.09 18.77
C HIS A 30 5.38 -9.38 19.60
N ARG A 31 4.31 -9.47 20.39
CA ARG A 31 3.96 -10.66 21.18
C ARG A 31 2.95 -11.58 20.49
N GLY A 32 2.64 -11.34 19.21
CA GLY A 32 1.66 -12.10 18.42
C GLY A 32 0.21 -11.88 18.83
N LYS A 33 -0.09 -10.87 19.67
CA LYS A 33 -1.45 -10.59 20.17
C LYS A 33 -2.16 -9.61 19.24
N LEU A 34 -2.42 -10.05 18.00
CA LEU A 34 -2.87 -9.19 16.90
C LEU A 34 -4.23 -8.53 17.18
N GLU A 35 -5.20 -9.25 17.73
CA GLU A 35 -6.53 -8.69 18.02
C GLU A 35 -6.46 -7.59 19.09
N LYS A 36 -5.61 -7.79 20.11
CA LYS A 36 -5.39 -6.78 21.16
C LYS A 36 -4.69 -5.55 20.61
N ALA A 37 -3.73 -5.74 19.71
CA ALA A 37 -3.06 -4.63 19.05
C ALA A 37 -4.05 -3.79 18.24
N LEU A 38 -4.97 -4.44 17.53
CA LEU A 38 -6.03 -3.78 16.78
C LEU A 38 -6.96 -2.95 17.68
N GLU A 39 -7.34 -3.51 18.85
CA GLU A 39 -8.11 -2.80 19.86
C GLU A 39 -7.35 -1.57 20.36
N SER A 40 -6.07 -1.72 20.71
CA SER A 40 -5.22 -0.60 21.16
C SER A 40 -5.14 0.50 20.11
N TYR A 41 -4.88 0.16 18.84
CA TYR A 41 -4.86 1.16 17.77
C TYR A 41 -6.19 1.86 17.57
N THR A 42 -7.29 1.12 17.70
CA THR A 42 -8.63 1.70 17.62
C THR A 42 -8.91 2.65 18.79
N MET A 43 -8.51 2.31 20.01
CA MET A 43 -8.60 3.21 21.16
C MET A 43 -7.76 4.47 20.95
N GLY A 44 -6.54 4.36 20.43
CA GLY A 44 -5.71 5.51 20.10
C GLY A 44 -6.37 6.44 19.07
N LEU A 45 -6.99 5.86 18.03
CA LEU A 45 -7.71 6.63 17.00
C LEU A 45 -9.02 7.24 17.51
N ASN A 46 -9.67 6.64 18.51
CA ASN A 46 -10.83 7.25 19.19
C ASN A 46 -10.42 8.47 20.01
N VAL A 47 -9.20 8.50 20.56
CA VAL A 47 -8.65 9.66 21.27
C VAL A 47 -8.21 10.75 20.29
N ALA A 48 -7.51 10.36 19.22
CA ALA A 48 -7.05 11.29 18.20
C ALA A 48 -7.18 10.65 16.81
N PRO A 49 -8.22 11.01 16.03
CA PRO A 49 -8.51 10.36 14.75
C PRO A 49 -7.41 10.55 13.68
N HIS A 50 -6.71 11.68 13.68
CA HIS A 50 -5.77 12.06 12.62
C HIS A 50 -4.30 11.84 13.04
N VAL A 51 -3.99 10.63 13.53
CA VAL A 51 -2.63 10.24 13.93
C VAL A 51 -2.06 9.22 12.94
N LEU A 52 -1.16 9.70 12.06
CA LEU A 52 -0.57 8.89 10.98
C LEU A 52 -0.05 7.52 11.46
N PRO A 53 0.80 7.43 12.50
CA PRO A 53 1.38 6.13 12.88
C PRO A 53 0.32 5.12 13.36
N LEU A 54 -0.73 5.59 14.03
CA LEU A 54 -1.81 4.73 14.51
C LEU A 54 -2.65 4.19 13.35
N ARG A 55 -3.05 5.06 12.42
CA ARG A 55 -3.89 4.67 11.28
C ARG A 55 -3.13 3.74 10.34
N MET A 56 -1.87 4.05 10.05
CA MET A 56 -0.99 3.18 9.26
C MET A 56 -0.75 1.82 9.92
N ALA A 57 -0.48 1.79 11.23
CA ALA A 57 -0.29 0.53 11.95
C ALA A 57 -1.57 -0.33 11.94
N ARG A 58 -2.74 0.29 12.12
CA ARG A 58 -4.02 -0.41 12.03
C ARG A 58 -4.29 -0.96 10.62
N ALA A 59 -4.04 -0.16 9.58
CA ALA A 59 -4.18 -0.58 8.20
C ALA A 59 -3.28 -1.78 7.87
N LYS A 60 -2.00 -1.72 8.28
CA LYS A 60 -1.04 -2.81 8.12
C LYS A 60 -1.47 -4.07 8.84
N LEU A 61 -1.96 -3.95 10.07
CA LEU A 61 -2.44 -5.09 10.85
C LEU A 61 -3.70 -5.70 10.22
N TYR A 62 -4.61 -4.88 9.67
CA TYR A 62 -5.73 -5.39 8.88
C TYR A 62 -5.26 -6.18 7.65
N MET A 63 -4.22 -5.73 6.95
CA MET A 63 -3.64 -6.49 5.84
C MET A 63 -3.06 -7.83 6.29
N GLN A 64 -2.35 -7.87 7.42
CA GLN A 64 -1.81 -9.12 7.99
C GLN A 64 -2.91 -10.11 8.39
N LEU A 65 -4.05 -9.60 8.86
CA LEU A 65 -5.22 -10.40 9.23
C LEU A 65 -6.13 -10.74 8.02
N GLY A 66 -5.74 -10.36 6.80
CA GLY A 66 -6.52 -10.61 5.58
C GLY A 66 -7.75 -9.70 5.40
N ASN A 67 -7.96 -8.72 6.27
CA ASN A 67 -9.09 -7.78 6.23
C ASN A 67 -8.80 -6.60 5.27
N LYS A 68 -8.64 -6.90 3.98
CA LYS A 68 -8.23 -5.91 2.95
C LYS A 68 -9.19 -4.71 2.85
N GLU A 69 -10.49 -4.93 3.06
CA GLU A 69 -11.51 -3.87 2.97
C GLU A 69 -11.35 -2.83 4.09
N LYS A 70 -11.02 -3.27 5.32
CA LYS A 70 -10.79 -2.35 6.44
C LYS A 70 -9.45 -1.62 6.28
N ALA A 71 -8.43 -2.31 5.77
CA ALA A 71 -7.16 -1.67 5.44
C ALA A 71 -7.34 -0.59 4.36
N LEU A 72 -8.15 -0.87 3.33
CA LEU A 72 -8.46 0.08 2.26
C LEU A 72 -9.09 1.37 2.79
N VAL A 73 -10.00 1.27 3.76
CA VAL A 73 -10.58 2.45 4.43
C VAL A 73 -9.49 3.25 5.13
N ASP A 74 -8.66 2.61 5.97
CA ASP A 74 -7.63 3.32 6.72
C ASP A 74 -6.58 3.98 5.80
N TYR A 75 -6.12 3.30 4.74
CA TYR A 75 -5.20 3.89 3.77
C TYR A 75 -5.84 5.03 2.97
N SER A 76 -7.11 4.88 2.59
CA SER A 76 -7.83 5.95 1.86
C SER A 76 -7.97 7.19 2.72
N ASP A 77 -8.37 7.01 3.97
CA ASP A 77 -8.50 8.11 4.91
C ASP A 77 -7.15 8.80 5.14
N VAL A 78 -6.02 8.06 5.23
CA VAL A 78 -4.69 8.68 5.30
C VAL A 78 -4.43 9.56 4.07
N LEU A 79 -4.73 9.06 2.88
CA LEU A 79 -4.47 9.76 1.63
C LEU A 79 -5.39 10.97 1.40
N ASP A 80 -6.55 11.02 2.05
CA ASP A 80 -7.44 12.19 2.02
C ASP A 80 -6.80 13.42 2.69
N TRP A 81 -5.93 13.23 3.70
CA TRP A 81 -5.22 14.33 4.39
C TRP A 81 -3.72 14.36 4.24
N LYS A 82 -3.12 13.27 3.76
CA LYS A 82 -1.71 13.18 3.41
C LYS A 82 -1.58 12.42 2.09
N ALA A 83 -1.92 13.10 1.01
CA ALA A 83 -1.92 12.53 -0.34
C ALA A 83 -0.55 12.03 -0.84
N ASP A 84 0.54 12.44 -0.18
CA ASP A 84 1.93 12.07 -0.50
C ASP A 84 2.48 10.92 0.37
N GLU A 85 1.64 10.26 1.18
CA GLU A 85 2.06 9.13 2.02
C GLU A 85 2.35 7.89 1.16
N GLN A 86 3.64 7.62 0.95
CA GLN A 86 4.12 6.62 -0.02
C GLN A 86 3.64 5.19 0.29
N GLU A 87 3.71 4.75 1.56
CA GLU A 87 3.27 3.41 1.96
C GLU A 87 1.75 3.24 1.77
N ALA A 88 0.96 4.29 2.06
CA ALA A 88 -0.48 4.25 1.86
C ALA A 88 -0.85 4.19 0.37
N LEU A 89 -0.17 4.95 -0.50
CA LEU A 89 -0.34 4.87 -1.95
C LEU A 89 -0.05 3.45 -2.46
N PHE A 90 1.10 2.89 -2.06
CA PHE A 90 1.51 1.55 -2.47
C PHE A 90 0.49 0.48 -2.05
N MET A 91 0.11 0.48 -0.77
CA MET A 91 -0.78 -0.55 -0.22
C MET A 91 -2.21 -0.41 -0.76
N ARG A 92 -2.70 0.82 -0.97
CA ARG A 92 -4.00 1.03 -1.61
C ARG A 92 -4.00 0.59 -3.06
N ALA A 93 -2.93 0.89 -3.81
CA ALA A 93 -2.76 0.41 -5.18
C ALA A 93 -2.78 -1.11 -5.25
N TYR A 94 -2.05 -1.78 -4.35
CA TYR A 94 -2.04 -3.24 -4.23
C TYR A 94 -3.44 -3.82 -3.99
N ILE A 95 -4.21 -3.25 -3.03
CA ILE A 95 -5.59 -3.70 -2.77
C ILE A 95 -6.47 -3.48 -4.00
N TYR A 96 -6.36 -2.34 -4.68
CA TYR A 96 -7.13 -2.08 -5.90
C TYR A 96 -6.77 -3.05 -7.03
N THR A 97 -5.50 -3.44 -7.18
CA THR A 97 -5.09 -4.47 -8.15
C THR A 97 -5.79 -5.80 -7.87
N GLU A 98 -5.81 -6.23 -6.61
CA GLU A 98 -6.46 -7.48 -6.17
C GLU A 98 -7.98 -7.44 -6.39
N GLN A 99 -8.60 -6.28 -6.18
CA GLN A 99 -10.04 -6.05 -6.44
C GLN A 99 -10.37 -5.82 -7.92
N ARG A 100 -9.38 -5.92 -8.82
CA ARG A 100 -9.50 -5.65 -10.26
C ARG A 100 -9.93 -4.21 -10.60
N LEU A 101 -9.71 -3.28 -9.69
CA LEU A 101 -9.94 -1.85 -9.87
C LEU A 101 -8.71 -1.20 -10.51
N TYR A 102 -8.31 -1.69 -11.69
CA TYR A 102 -7.00 -1.43 -12.29
C TYR A 102 -6.72 0.05 -12.55
N LYS A 103 -7.73 0.81 -12.96
CA LYS A 103 -7.59 2.27 -13.15
C LYS A 103 -7.21 2.98 -11.85
N LYS A 104 -7.82 2.61 -10.72
CA LYS A 104 -7.51 3.21 -9.41
C LYS A 104 -6.11 2.79 -8.94
N ALA A 105 -5.78 1.51 -9.09
CA ALA A 105 -4.46 0.99 -8.76
C ALA A 105 -3.34 1.73 -9.53
N ARG A 106 -3.54 1.92 -10.84
CA ARG A 106 -2.60 2.65 -11.70
C ARG A 106 -2.38 4.07 -11.21
N THR A 107 -3.47 4.81 -10.92
CA THR A 107 -3.38 6.18 -10.40
C THR A 107 -2.51 6.26 -9.15
N ASP A 108 -2.70 5.34 -8.19
CA ASP A 108 -1.95 5.35 -6.94
C ASP A 108 -0.48 4.96 -7.15
N TYR A 109 -0.19 3.94 -7.96
CA TYR A 109 1.20 3.59 -8.30
C TYR A 109 1.91 4.71 -9.06
N GLU A 110 1.26 5.36 -10.02
CA GLU A 110 1.85 6.47 -10.77
C GLU A 110 2.04 7.71 -9.88
N ALA A 111 1.13 7.98 -8.95
CA ALA A 111 1.31 9.03 -7.95
C ALA A 111 2.53 8.75 -7.08
N LEU A 112 2.69 7.51 -6.61
CA LEU A 112 3.86 7.08 -5.84
C LEU A 112 5.16 7.24 -6.65
N LEU A 113 5.18 6.79 -7.91
CA LEU A 113 6.37 6.87 -8.75
C LEU A 113 6.71 8.30 -9.19
N LYS A 114 5.74 9.23 -9.17
CA LYS A 114 6.05 10.67 -9.30
C LYS A 114 6.80 11.21 -8.08
N LEU A 115 6.50 10.71 -6.88
CA LEU A 115 7.17 11.10 -5.63
C LEU A 115 8.53 10.41 -5.48
N ASN A 116 8.58 9.13 -5.83
CA ASN A 116 9.76 8.29 -5.73
C ASN A 116 9.89 7.41 -6.99
N PRO A 117 10.53 7.91 -8.06
CA PRO A 117 10.70 7.17 -9.32
C PRO A 117 11.49 5.87 -9.17
N ALA A 118 12.28 5.74 -8.11
CA ALA A 118 13.12 4.58 -7.82
C ALA A 118 12.42 3.53 -6.93
N HIS A 119 11.17 3.73 -6.52
CA HIS A 119 10.44 2.76 -5.69
C HIS A 119 10.20 1.47 -6.47
N GLU A 120 11.00 0.45 -6.18
CA GLU A 120 11.05 -0.77 -6.99
C GLU A 120 9.75 -1.57 -6.93
N GLU A 121 9.19 -1.76 -5.73
CA GLU A 121 7.96 -2.52 -5.52
C GLU A 121 6.78 -1.88 -6.26
N ALA A 122 6.72 -0.55 -6.34
CA ALA A 122 5.69 0.14 -7.11
C ALA A 122 5.87 -0.04 -8.62
N ARG A 123 7.12 -0.07 -9.12
CA ARG A 123 7.42 -0.38 -10.53
C ARG A 123 7.03 -1.82 -10.87
N ILE A 124 7.40 -2.79 -10.02
CA ILE A 124 6.96 -4.18 -10.15
C ILE A 124 5.43 -4.26 -10.07
N GLY A 125 4.81 -3.52 -9.16
CA GLY A 125 3.36 -3.42 -9.02
C GLY A 125 2.66 -2.97 -10.31
N LEU A 126 3.19 -1.98 -11.03
CA LEU A 126 2.69 -1.56 -12.34
C LEU A 126 2.88 -2.62 -13.43
N VAL A 127 4.02 -3.31 -13.44
CA VAL A 127 4.28 -4.42 -14.38
C VAL A 127 3.22 -5.51 -14.21
N LEU A 128 2.99 -5.94 -12.97
CA LEU A 128 1.97 -6.96 -12.65
C LEU A 128 0.55 -6.46 -12.91
N LEU A 129 0.29 -5.18 -12.63
CA LEU A 129 -0.99 -4.55 -12.96
C LEU A 129 -1.24 -4.57 -14.46
N ASN A 130 -0.24 -4.24 -15.29
CA ASN A 130 -0.35 -4.25 -16.74
C ASN A 130 -0.69 -5.65 -17.28
N GLU A 131 -0.13 -6.71 -16.70
CA GLU A 131 -0.52 -8.08 -17.03
C GLU A 131 -2.00 -8.33 -16.72
N LYS A 132 -2.45 -8.00 -15.50
CA LYS A 132 -3.85 -8.18 -15.07
C LYS A 132 -4.86 -7.32 -15.82
N ASP A 133 -4.43 -6.14 -16.29
CA ASP A 133 -5.20 -5.16 -17.07
C ASP A 133 -5.18 -5.46 -18.59
N ASN A 134 -4.73 -6.66 -18.99
CA ASN A 134 -4.63 -7.11 -20.38
C ASN A 134 -3.77 -6.19 -21.27
N ARG A 135 -2.66 -5.69 -20.71
CA ARG A 135 -1.64 -4.86 -21.38
C ARG A 135 -0.27 -5.56 -21.36
N PRO A 136 -0.16 -6.79 -21.90
CA PRO A 136 1.04 -7.61 -21.76
C PRO A 136 2.27 -7.02 -22.47
N ARG A 137 2.08 -6.23 -23.55
CA ARG A 137 3.18 -5.55 -24.24
C ARG A 137 3.88 -4.55 -23.34
N GLU A 138 3.11 -3.73 -22.62
CA GLU A 138 3.65 -2.73 -21.71
C GLU A 138 4.28 -3.38 -20.47
N ALA A 139 3.68 -4.45 -19.95
CA ALA A 139 4.28 -5.23 -18.86
C ALA A 139 5.67 -5.75 -19.26
N MET A 140 5.79 -6.33 -20.46
CA MET A 140 7.06 -6.86 -20.98
C MET A 140 8.10 -5.77 -21.26
N GLU A 141 7.68 -4.64 -21.83
CA GLU A 141 8.58 -3.51 -22.07
C GLU A 141 9.15 -2.98 -20.75
N GLN A 142 8.30 -2.76 -19.76
CA GLN A 142 8.71 -2.25 -18.45
C GLN A 142 9.63 -3.22 -17.71
N ILE A 143 9.31 -4.51 -17.64
CA ILE A 143 10.17 -5.46 -16.93
C ILE A 143 11.53 -5.63 -17.63
N ASN A 144 11.58 -5.56 -18.96
CA ASN A 144 12.84 -5.62 -19.71
C ASN A 144 13.72 -4.40 -19.42
N ALA A 145 13.12 -3.21 -19.35
CA ALA A 145 13.84 -2.00 -18.95
C ALA A 145 14.37 -2.09 -17.50
N MET A 146 13.59 -2.68 -16.59
CA MET A 146 14.02 -2.91 -15.20
C MET A 146 15.19 -3.88 -15.12
N VAL A 147 15.13 -5.02 -15.82
CA VAL A 147 16.22 -6.00 -15.85
C VAL A 147 17.49 -5.42 -16.48
N ALA A 148 17.36 -4.65 -17.56
CA ALA A 148 18.51 -4.01 -18.19
C ALA A 148 19.21 -3.01 -17.25
N ALA A 149 18.46 -2.32 -16.40
CA ALA A 149 19.00 -1.40 -15.41
C ALA A 149 19.60 -2.09 -14.18
N ALA A 150 19.15 -3.30 -13.84
CA ALA A 150 19.65 -4.09 -12.72
C ALA A 150 19.83 -5.57 -13.10
N PRO A 151 20.91 -5.91 -13.86
CA PRO A 151 21.10 -7.24 -14.43
C PRO A 151 21.30 -8.38 -13.42
N ASP A 152 21.64 -8.07 -12.18
CA ASP A 152 21.86 -9.06 -11.11
C ASP A 152 20.64 -9.22 -10.18
N HIS A 153 19.52 -8.57 -10.48
CA HIS A 153 18.35 -8.55 -9.59
C HIS A 153 17.42 -9.75 -9.81
N ALA A 154 17.58 -10.79 -8.98
CA ALA A 154 16.85 -12.06 -9.11
C ALA A 154 15.32 -11.93 -9.19
N ILE A 155 14.73 -10.99 -8.42
CA ILE A 155 13.26 -10.81 -8.41
C ILE A 155 12.76 -10.33 -9.77
N LEU A 156 13.50 -9.48 -10.48
CA LEU A 156 13.07 -8.98 -11.79
C LEU A 156 13.06 -10.08 -12.85
N TYR A 157 14.01 -11.01 -12.79
CA TYR A 157 14.01 -12.20 -13.64
C TYR A 157 12.84 -13.13 -13.30
N ALA A 158 12.52 -13.31 -12.02
CA ALA A 158 11.37 -14.12 -11.61
C ALA A 158 10.05 -13.52 -12.14
N VAL A 159 9.87 -12.19 -12.01
CA VAL A 159 8.70 -11.48 -12.56
C VAL A 159 8.65 -11.63 -14.08
N ARG A 160 9.77 -11.41 -14.79
CA ARG A 160 9.83 -11.56 -16.25
C ARG A 160 9.47 -12.97 -16.71
N ALA A 161 10.06 -13.99 -16.08
CA ALA A 161 9.80 -15.39 -16.40
C ALA A 161 8.32 -15.75 -16.20
N GLY A 162 7.70 -15.25 -15.12
CA GLY A 162 6.26 -15.41 -14.90
C GLY A 162 5.42 -14.82 -16.03
N LEU A 163 5.74 -13.60 -16.48
CA LEU A 163 5.04 -12.96 -17.61
C LEU A 163 5.21 -13.71 -18.93
N GLU A 164 6.43 -14.19 -19.23
CA GLU A 164 6.70 -14.98 -20.44
C GLU A 164 5.92 -16.30 -20.44
N GLN A 165 5.81 -16.96 -19.29
CA GLN A 165 5.04 -18.19 -19.14
C GLN A 165 3.54 -17.95 -19.39
N THR A 166 2.97 -16.92 -18.78
CA THR A 166 1.58 -16.53 -19.00
C THR A 166 1.31 -16.26 -20.49
N ARG A 167 2.23 -15.56 -21.17
CA ARG A 167 2.09 -15.28 -22.61
C ARG A 167 2.07 -16.53 -23.47
N LYS A 168 2.99 -17.47 -23.21
CA LYS A 168 3.04 -18.77 -23.92
C LYS A 168 1.77 -19.60 -23.71
N GLN A 169 1.15 -19.52 -22.54
CA GLN A 169 -0.10 -20.21 -22.26
C GLN A 169 -1.27 -19.65 -23.08
N TYR A 170 -1.33 -18.33 -23.27
CA TYR A 170 -2.32 -17.70 -24.14
C TYR A 170 -2.10 -18.04 -25.62
N GLU A 171 -0.85 -17.95 -26.10
CA GLU A 171 -0.50 -18.30 -27.49
C GLU A 171 -0.80 -19.78 -27.82
N ALA A 172 -0.75 -20.67 -26.84
CA ALA A 172 -1.06 -22.09 -27.01
C ALA A 172 -2.56 -22.44 -26.89
N ALA A 173 -3.39 -21.49 -26.43
CA ALA A 173 -4.83 -21.67 -26.23
C ALA A 173 -5.68 -21.13 -27.40
N GLU A 174 -5.05 -20.46 -28.38
CA GLU A 174 -5.63 -20.01 -29.66
C GLU A 174 -5.43 -21.05 -30.76
#